data_AF-M2PB88-F1
#
_entry.id   AF-M2PB88-F1
#
_cell.length_a   1.000
_cell.length_b   1.000
_cell.length_c   1.000
_cell.angle_alpha   90.00
_cell.angle_beta   90.00
_cell.angle_gamma   90.00
#
_symmetry.space_group_name_H-M   'P 1'
#
loop_
_entity.id
_entity.type
_entity.pdbx_description
1 polymer ?
#
loop_
_entity_poly.entity_id
_entity_poly.type
_entity_poly.pdbx_seq_one_letter_code
_entity_poly.pdbx_strand_id
1 'polypeptide(L)' 'MSKYTFLKERYKKYLKYSLILFLSSLFIFLIVTSLNDSNNQTLKLISTVTFYLLTASGVESILLYVLSKILK' A
#
# COMPACT_ATOMS: atom_id res chain seq x y z
N MET A 1 18.85 -22.76 -13.42
CA MET A 1 17.97 -21.82 -12.68
C MET A 1 18.11 -20.44 -13.33
N SER A 2 17.05 -19.87 -13.90
CA SER A 2 17.14 -18.57 -14.61
C SER A 2 17.54 -17.46 -13.64
N LYS A 3 18.43 -16.56 -14.05
CA LYS A 3 18.97 -15.43 -13.25
C LYS A 3 17.87 -14.53 -12.67
N TYR A 4 16.66 -14.61 -13.23
CA TYR A 4 15.49 -13.81 -12.84
C TYR A 4 14.58 -14.49 -11.80
N THR A 5 14.76 -15.79 -11.52
CA THR A 5 13.92 -16.51 -10.55
C THR A 5 14.03 -15.91 -9.14
N PHE A 6 15.26 -15.54 -8.73
CA PHE A 6 15.51 -14.88 -7.44
C PHE A 6 14.85 -13.49 -7.35
N LEU A 7 14.93 -12.67 -8.41
CA LEU A 7 14.31 -11.34 -8.45
C LEU A 7 12.79 -11.44 -8.38
N LYS A 8 12.20 -12.38 -9.10
CA LYS A 8 10.76 -12.64 -9.09
C LYS A 8 10.23 -13.03 -7.72
N GLU A 9 10.93 -13.91 -7.00
CA GLU A 9 10.58 -14.27 -5.62
C GLU A 9 10.67 -13.08 -4.68
N ARG A 10 11.71 -12.26 -4.83
CA ARG A 10 11.88 -11.03 -4.05
C ARG A 10 10.74 -10.05 -4.27
N TYR A 11 10.34 -9.81 -5.53
CA TYR A 11 9.19 -8.93 -5.83
C TYR A 11 7.88 -9.48 -5.30
N LYS A 12 7.64 -10.80 -5.37
CA LYS A 12 6.46 -11.42 -4.73
C LYS A 12 6.45 -11.24 -3.22
N LYS A 13 7.62 -11.33 -2.56
CA LYS A 13 7.73 -11.11 -1.12
C LYS A 13 7.42 -9.65 -0.76
N TYR A 14 7.99 -8.69 -1.50
CA TYR A 14 7.68 -7.27 -1.32
C TYR A 14 6.22 -6.93 -1.63
N LEU A 15 5.62 -7.56 -2.64
CA LEU A 15 4.21 -7.38 -2.96
C LEU A 15 3.32 -7.74 -1.76
N LYS A 16 3.63 -8.83 -1.05
CA LYS A 16 2.89 -9.20 0.18
C LYS A 16 3.02 -8.14 1.26
N TYR A 17 4.21 -7.60 1.50
CA TYR A 17 4.40 -6.55 2.50
C TYR A 17 3.69 -5.24 2.12
N SER A 18 3.79 -4.84 0.84
CA SER A 18 3.12 -3.65 0.32
C SER A 18 1.59 -3.77 0.43
N LEU A 19 1.03 -4.96 0.16
CA LEU A 19 -0.39 -5.25 0.39
C LEU A 19 -0.79 -5.16 1.87
N ILE A 20 0.03 -5.66 2.81
CA ILE A 20 -0.25 -5.54 4.25
C ILE A 20 -0.29 -4.06 4.66
N LEU A 21 0.67 -3.25 4.18
CA LEU A 21 0.68 -1.81 4.42
C LEU A 21 -0.53 -1.10 3.80
N PHE A 22 -0.93 -1.49 2.58
CA PHE A 22 -2.12 -0.98 1.91
C PHE A 22 -3.38 -1.26 2.71
N LEU A 23 -3.61 -2.52 3.12
CA LEU A 23 -4.79 -2.89 3.90
C LEU A 23 -4.81 -2.17 5.26
N SER A 24 -3.68 -2.09 5.95
CA SER A 24 -3.59 -1.41 7.24
C SER A 24 -3.92 0.09 7.09
N SER A 25 -3.38 0.73 6.05
CA SER A 25 -3.66 2.13 5.73
C SER A 25 -5.13 2.36 5.40
N LEU A 26 -5.75 1.44 4.65
CA LEU A 26 -7.18 1.49 4.31
C LEU A 26 -8.06 1.45 5.55
N PHE A 27 -7.79 0.51 6.47
CA PHE A 27 -8.55 0.42 7.71
C PHE A 27 -8.46 1.69 8.55
N ILE A 28 -7.25 2.22 8.74
CA ILE A 28 -7.05 3.45 9.51
C ILE A 28 -7.75 4.63 8.82
N PHE A 29 -7.60 4.75 7.49
CA PHE A 29 -8.25 5.80 6.72
C PHE A 29 -9.78 5.75 6.86
N LEU A 30 -10.40 4.58 6.74
CA LEU A 30 -11.84 4.41 6.86
C LEU A 30 -12.35 4.76 8.27
N ILE A 31 -11.66 4.28 9.31
CA ILE A 31 -12.00 4.58 10.70
C ILE A 31 -11.91 6.09 10.94
N VAL A 32 -10.78 6.71 10.62
CA VAL A 32 -10.55 8.14 10.85
C VAL A 32 -11.54 8.98 10.04
N THR A 33 -11.82 8.60 8.80
CA THR A 33 -12.79 9.31 7.94
C THR A 33 -14.20 9.20 8.49
N SER A 34 -14.63 8.04 9.01
CA SER A 34 -15.95 7.87 9.64
C SER A 34 -16.10 8.66 10.94
N LEU A 35 -15.01 8.93 11.66
CA LEU A 35 -15.00 9.69 12.91
C LEU A 35 -14.82 11.19 12.69
N ASN A 36 -14.43 11.61 11.49
CA ASN A 36 -14.16 13.01 11.13
C ASN A 36 -15.45 13.77 10.78
N ASP A 37 -16.50 13.59 11.59
CA ASP A 37 -17.80 14.25 11.47
C ASP A 37 -17.78 15.66 12.08
N SER A 38 -16.81 15.92 12.96
CA SER A 38 -16.56 17.22 13.58
C SER A 38 -15.35 17.89 12.91
N ASN A 39 -15.30 19.23 12.88
CA ASN A 39 -14.24 20.04 12.25
C ASN A 39 -12.86 19.93 12.95
N ASN A 40 -12.47 18.73 13.35
CA ASN A 40 -11.26 18.40 14.07
C ASN A 40 -10.08 18.36 13.09
N GLN A 41 -9.23 19.39 13.17
CA GLN A 41 -8.06 19.52 12.31
C GLN A 41 -7.09 18.33 12.42
N THR A 42 -6.98 17.71 13.59
CA THR A 42 -6.11 16.56 13.82
C THR A 42 -6.59 15.33 13.04
N LEU A 43 -7.89 15.03 13.08
CA LEU A 43 -8.45 13.89 12.32
C LEU A 43 -8.35 14.11 10.81
N LYS A 44 -8.54 15.35 10.34
CA LYS A 44 -8.31 15.73 8.93
C LYS A 44 -6.87 15.47 8.49
N LEU A 45 -5.89 15.84 9.32
CA LEU A 45 -4.48 15.59 9.03
C LEU A 45 -4.20 14.08 8.95
N ILE A 46 -4.67 13.31 9.93
CA ILE A 46 -4.46 11.85 9.98
C ILE A 46 -5.12 11.18 8.75
N SER A 47 -6.35 11.56 8.41
CA SER A 47 -7.05 11.06 7.21
C SER A 47 -6.27 11.38 5.94
N THR A 48 -5.74 12.60 5.83
CA THR A 48 -4.92 13.02 4.68
C THR A 48 -3.62 12.21 4.57
N VAL A 49 -2.88 12.04 5.66
CA VAL A 49 -1.63 11.27 5.66
C VAL A 49 -1.89 9.79 5.35
N THR A 50 -2.92 9.20 5.96
CA THR A 50 -3.29 7.80 5.71
C THR A 50 -3.78 7.58 4.28
N PHE A 51 -4.45 8.56 3.68
CA PHE A 51 -4.80 8.54 2.26
C PHE A 51 -3.57 8.55 1.34
N TYR A 52 -2.56 9.37 1.64
CA TYR A 52 -1.30 9.35 0.89
C TYR A 52 -0.57 8.01 1.04
N LEU A 53 -0.54 7.43 2.26
CA LEU A 53 0.08 6.13 2.52
C LEU A 53 -0.64 5.01 1.76
N LEU A 54 -1.97 5.03 1.75
CA LEU A 54 -2.81 4.14 0.96
C LEU A 54 -2.48 4.23 -0.53
N THR A 55 -2.43 5.45 -1.07
CA THR A 55 -2.16 5.68 -2.50
C THR A 55 -0.76 5.20 -2.88
N ALA A 56 0.25 5.54 -2.07
CA ALA A 56 1.63 5.14 -2.32
C ALA A 56 1.82 3.61 -2.28
N SER A 57 1.27 2.94 -1.26
CA SER A 57 1.35 1.48 -1.13
C SER A 57 0.54 0.75 -2.22
N GLY A 58 -0.58 1.33 -2.66
CA GLY A 58 -1.35 0.83 -3.80
C GLY A 58 -0.55 0.88 -5.10
N VAL A 59 0.08 2.03 -5.40
CA VAL A 59 0.93 2.22 -6.58
C VAL A 59 2.14 1.27 -6.53
N GLU A 60 2.80 1.15 -5.37
CA GLU A 60 3.93 0.24 -5.19
C GLU A 60 3.52 -1.23 -5.42
N SER A 61 2.35 -1.64 -4.92
CA SER A 61 1.81 -2.98 -5.15
C SER A 61 1.57 -3.25 -6.63
N ILE A 62 1.03 -2.29 -7.38
CA ILE A 62 0.84 -2.40 -8.84
C ILE A 62 2.18 -2.56 -9.55
N LEU A 63 3.18 -1.72 -9.22
CA LEU A 63 4.52 -1.79 -9.80
C LEU A 63 5.19 -3.15 -9.53
N LEU A 64 5.14 -3.64 -8.29
CA LEU A 64 5.70 -4.93 -7.91
C LEU A 64 5.00 -6.09 -8.62
N TYR A 65 3.68 -6.01 -8.80
CA TYR A 65 2.92 -6.99 -9.57
C TYR A 65 3.37 -7.03 -11.03
N VAL A 66 3.45 -5.87 -11.69
CA VAL A 66 3.89 -5.74 -13.09
C VAL A 66 5.31 -6.27 -13.26
N LEU A 67 6.24 -5.86 -12.39
CA LEU A 67 7.63 -6.36 -12.42
C LEU A 67 7.69 -7.89 -12.25
N SER A 68 6.91 -8.45 -11.33
CA SER A 68 6.86 -9.91 -11.13
C SER A 68 6.32 -10.70 -12.33
N LYS A 69 5.55 -10.03 -13.21
CA LYS A 69 4.97 -10.61 -14.44
C LYS A 69 5.91 -10.50 -15.64
N ILE A 70 6.63 -9.37 -15.76
CA ILE A 70 7.59 -9.14 -16.85
C ILE A 70 8.83 -10.03 -16.68
N LEU A 71 9.27 -10.22 -15.43
CA LEU A 71 10.37 -11.14 -15.08
C LEU A 71 9.84 -12.59 -15.07
N LYS A 72 9.64 -13.16 -16.26
CA LYS A 72 9.26 -14.57 -16.42
C LYS A 72 10.43 -15.51 -16.16
#